data_AF-A0A955RXK7-F1
#
_entry.id   AF-A0A955RXK7-F1
#
_cell.length_a   1.000
_cell.length_b   1.000
_cell.length_c   1.000
_cell.angle_alpha   90.00
_cell.angle_beta   90.00
_cell.angle_gamma   90.00
#
_symmetry.space_group_name_H-M   'P 1'
#
loop_
_entity.id
_entity.type
_entity.pdbx_description
1 polymer ?
#
loop_
_entity_poly.entity_id
_entity_poly.type
_entity_poly.pdbx_seq_one_letter_code
_entity_poly.pdbx_strand_id
1 'polypeptide(L)'
;MSKNQKLLLALVTLLPLLSSSFLFILLPLSFSAIDPGSPPNIFLNQFKFFFTIQGLMSLLTLFLYVFYIKDIFSNSRVAQKDRSLWILIIIFGNMIGMIVYWYVNIWKREKELSKKAPTVQSRDDTGN
;
A
#
# COMPACT_ATOMS: atom_id res chain seq x y z
N MET A 1 1.85 -4.91 -15.06
CA MET A 1 2.94 -4.59 -14.11
C MET A 1 3.90 -5.75 -14.02
N SER A 2 5.20 -5.48 -14.14
CA SER A 2 6.26 -6.46 -13.90
C SER A 2 6.36 -6.80 -12.41
N LYS A 3 6.98 -7.94 -12.06
CA LYS A 3 7.11 -8.40 -10.68
C LYS A 3 7.75 -7.35 -9.76
N ASN A 4 8.77 -6.64 -10.26
CA ASN A 4 9.48 -5.61 -9.51
C ASN A 4 8.59 -4.39 -9.20
N GLN A 5 7.72 -3.98 -10.14
CA GLN A 5 6.78 -2.89 -9.91
C GLN A 5 5.75 -3.23 -8.83
N LYS A 6 5.31 -4.50 -8.76
CA LYS A 6 4.40 -4.97 -7.72
C LYS A 6 5.07 -4.94 -6.35
N LEU A 7 6.32 -5.41 -6.27
CA LEU A 7 7.10 -5.40 -5.04
C LEU A 7 7.35 -3.97 -4.56
N LEU A 8 7.72 -3.07 -5.47
CA LEU A 8 7.91 -1.65 -5.18
C LEU A 8 6.62 -1.02 -4.67
N LEU A 9 5.47 -1.32 -5.29
CA LEU A 9 4.17 -0.83 -4.83
C LEU A 9 3.85 -1.31 -3.41
N ALA A 10 4.15 -2.57 -3.08
CA ALA A 10 3.97 -3.09 -1.72
C ALA A 10 4.89 -2.38 -0.71
N LEU A 11 6.17 -2.21 -1.05
CA LEU A 11 7.13 -1.46 -0.23
C LEU A 11 6.67 -0.02 0.01
N VAL A 12 6.25 0.68 -1.04
CA VAL A 12 5.72 2.05 -0.95
C VAL A 12 4.43 2.10 -0.14
N THR A 13 3.56 1.08 -0.23
CA THR A 13 2.35 0.98 0.59
C THR A 13 2.69 0.76 2.07
N LEU A 14 3.80 0.09 2.39
CA LEU A 14 4.25 -0.13 3.77
C LEU A 14 5.01 1.06 4.36
N LEU A 15 5.58 1.94 3.54
CA LEU A 15 6.37 3.09 3.99
C LEU A 15 5.63 3.98 5.00
N PRO A 16 4.39 4.45 4.73
CA PRO A 16 3.64 5.24 5.69
C PRO A 16 3.42 4.54 7.03
N LEU A 17 3.29 3.20 7.03
CA LEU A 17 3.08 2.40 8.24
C LEU A 17 4.36 2.34 9.05
N LEU A 18 5.47 2.03 8.40
CA LEU A 18 6.78 1.97 9.05
C LEU A 18 7.16 3.32 9.64
N SER A 19 6.94 4.41 8.89
CA SER A 19 7.15 5.77 9.38
C SER A 19 6.25 6.08 10.56
N SER A 20 4.95 5.79 10.48
CA SER A 20 4.00 6.09 11.56
C SER A 20 4.33 5.30 12.83
N SER A 21 4.66 4.01 12.71
CA SER A 21 5.07 3.17 13.83
C SER A 21 6.38 3.65 14.46
N PHE A 22 7.36 4.04 13.64
CA PHE A 22 8.62 4.60 14.13
C PHE A 22 8.40 5.90 14.90
N LEU A 23 7.60 6.82 14.35
CA LEU A 23 7.28 8.08 15.03
C LEU A 23 6.45 7.83 16.30
N PHE A 24 5.55 6.85 16.31
CA PHE A 24 4.77 6.52 17.50
C PHE A 24 5.63 6.07 18.69
N ILE A 25 6.78 5.44 18.42
CA ILE A 25 7.75 5.04 19.45
C ILE A 25 8.60 6.23 19.92
N LEU A 26 9.04 7.09 18.99
CA LEU A 26 9.93 8.20 19.31
C LEU A 26 9.22 9.42 19.89
N LEU A 27 7.98 9.68 19.48
CA LEU A 27 7.23 10.87 19.84
C LEU A 27 7.07 11.01 21.37
N PRO A 28 6.70 9.97 22.15
CA PRO A 28 6.62 10.07 23.60
C PRO A 28 7.96 10.38 24.27
N LEU A 29 9.07 9.85 23.73
CA LEU A 29 10.42 10.14 24.24
C LEU A 29 10.77 11.62 24.06
N SER A 30 10.33 12.24 22.96
CA SER A 30 10.52 13.67 22.70
C SER A 30 9.70 14.55 23.63
N PHE A 31 8.52 14.13 24.09
CA PHE A 31 7.73 14.88 25.08
C PHE A 31 8.40 14.92 26.45
N SER A 32 9.03 13.83 26.88
CA SER A 32 9.74 13.77 28.17
C SER A 32 10.99 14.65 28.22
N ALA A 33 11.49 15.10 27.08
CA ALA A 33 12.67 15.95 26.96
C ALA A 33 12.36 17.46 26.95
N ILE A 34 11.09 17.85 27.12
CA ILE A 34 10.65 19.25 27.10
C ILE A 34 10.40 19.73 28.52
N ASP A 35 11.09 20.79 28.93
CA ASP A 35 10.92 21.38 30.25
C ASP A 35 9.52 22.02 30.41
N PRO A 36 8.82 21.78 31.53
CA PRO A 36 7.57 22.46 31.83
C PRO A 36 7.75 23.97 31.86
N GLY A 37 6.91 24.71 31.12
CA GLY A 37 6.98 26.17 31.03
C GLY A 37 7.89 26.71 29.92
N SER A 38 8.45 25.83 29.09
CA SER A 38 9.20 26.26 27.90
C SER A 38 8.32 27.02 26.89
N PRO A 39 8.86 28.06 26.23
CA PRO A 39 8.14 28.83 25.22
C PRO A 39 7.55 27.97 24.07
N PRO A 40 6.36 28.30 23.53
CA PRO A 40 5.69 27.49 22.50
C PRO A 40 6.51 27.28 21.21
N ASN A 41 7.42 28.20 20.88
CA ASN A 41 8.29 28.07 19.71
C ASN A 41 9.30 26.92 19.85
N ILE A 42 9.77 26.61 21.07
CA ILE A 42 10.69 25.48 21.31
C ILE A 42 9.96 24.17 21.04
N PHE A 43 8.74 24.03 21.56
CA PHE A 43 7.85 22.91 21.28
C PHE A 43 7.65 22.72 19.77
N LEU A 44 7.20 23.75 19.06
CA LEU A 44 6.93 23.66 17.62
C LEU A 44 8.19 23.31 16.82
N ASN A 45 9.36 23.81 17.21
CA ASN A 45 10.61 23.52 16.52
C ASN A 45 11.05 22.06 16.73
N GLN A 46 10.87 21.51 17.93
CA GLN A 46 11.13 20.09 18.25
C GLN A 46 10.23 19.16 17.41
N PHE A 47 8.94 19.48 17.29
CA PHE A 47 7.98 18.65 16.54
C PHE A 47 7.93 18.94 15.04
N LYS A 48 8.60 20.00 14.55
CA LYS A 48 8.60 20.37 13.12
C LYS A 48 9.01 19.20 12.23
N PHE A 49 10.04 18.46 12.62
CA PHE A 49 10.51 17.29 11.89
C PHE A 49 9.44 16.19 11.81
N PHE A 50 8.82 15.87 12.94
CA PHE A 50 7.74 14.88 13.04
C PHE A 50 6.55 15.26 12.15
N PHE A 51 6.08 16.51 12.25
CA PHE A 51 4.96 16.99 11.43
C PHE A 51 5.30 17.02 9.94
N THR A 52 6.53 17.38 9.57
CA THR A 52 6.96 17.41 8.18
C THR A 52 6.96 16.00 7.58
N ILE A 53 7.59 15.02 8.26
CA ILE A 53 7.61 13.64 7.79
C ILE A 53 6.20 13.05 7.75
N GLN A 54 5.41 13.25 8.80
CA GLN A 54 4.04 12.72 8.85
C GLN A 54 3.17 13.36 7.76
N GLY A 55 3.34 14.65 7.48
CA GLY A 55 2.68 15.34 6.39
C GLY A 55 3.02 14.74 5.03
N LEU A 56 4.31 14.48 4.76
CA LEU A 56 4.75 13.82 3.53
C LEU A 56 4.18 12.41 3.39
N MET A 57 4.17 11.63 4.46
CA MET A 57 3.59 10.28 4.44
C MET A 57 2.07 10.29 4.25
N SER A 58 1.39 11.31 4.78
CA SER A 58 -0.05 11.50 4.58
C SER A 58 -0.37 11.82 3.12
N LEU A 59 0.44 12.68 2.47
CA LEU A 59 0.32 12.96 1.03
C LEU A 59 0.59 11.73 0.18
N LEU A 60 1.62 10.93 0.53
CA LEU A 60 1.89 9.66 -0.14
C LEU A 60 0.71 8.69 -0.01
N THR A 61 0.09 8.63 1.17
CA THR A 61 -1.06 7.78 1.44
C THR A 61 -2.27 8.22 0.60
N LEU A 62 -2.50 9.52 0.48
CA LEU A 62 -3.53 10.07 -0.41
C LEU A 62 -3.28 9.68 -1.88
N PHE A 63 -2.03 9.75 -2.34
CA PHE A 63 -1.68 9.30 -3.69
C PHE A 63 -1.93 7.80 -3.88
N LEU A 64 -1.61 6.98 -2.89
CA LEU A 64 -1.91 5.54 -2.91
C LEU A 64 -3.40 5.26 -2.98
N TYR A 65 -4.24 6.00 -2.24
CA TYR A 65 -5.69 5.88 -2.34
C TYR A 65 -6.18 6.09 -3.78
N VAL A 66 -5.77 7.19 -4.41
CA VAL A 66 -6.15 7.51 -5.79
C VAL A 66 -5.67 6.41 -6.74
N PHE A 67 -4.43 5.93 -6.56
CA PHE A 67 -3.86 4.86 -7.37
C PHE A 67 -4.67 3.56 -7.26
N TYR A 68 -4.96 3.10 -6.05
CA TYR A 68 -5.70 1.85 -5.84
C TYR A 68 -7.15 1.94 -6.30
N ILE A 69 -7.82 3.08 -6.08
CA ILE A 69 -9.19 3.31 -6.58
C ILE A 69 -9.20 3.25 -8.11
N LYS A 70 -8.25 3.91 -8.78
CA LYS A 70 -8.10 3.84 -10.24
C LYS A 70 -7.86 2.41 -10.71
N ASP A 71 -7.02 1.64 -10.01
CA ASP A 71 -6.78 0.23 -10.34
C ASP A 71 -8.06 -0.61 -10.19
N ILE A 72 -8.85 -0.40 -9.13
CA ILE A 72 -10.15 -1.10 -8.94
C ILE A 72 -11.07 -0.91 -10.15
N PHE A 73 -11.20 0.33 -10.64
CA PHE A 73 -12.07 0.61 -11.79
C PHE A 73 -11.52 0.06 -13.11
N SER A 74 -10.20 0.08 -13.28
CA SER A 74 -9.53 -0.43 -14.48
C SER A 74 -9.40 -1.97 -14.50
N ASN A 75 -9.55 -2.63 -13.36
CA ASN A 75 -9.31 -4.07 -13.24
C ASN A 75 -10.57 -4.87 -13.59
N SER A 76 -10.54 -5.55 -14.74
CA SER A 76 -11.64 -6.39 -15.24
C SER A 76 -11.96 -7.60 -14.37
N ARG A 77 -11.08 -7.98 -13.43
CA ARG A 77 -11.29 -9.10 -12.50
C ARG A 77 -12.17 -8.75 -11.30
N VAL A 78 -12.23 -7.46 -10.96
CA VAL A 78 -13.17 -6.98 -9.95
C VAL A 78 -14.51 -6.83 -10.64
N ALA A 79 -15.42 -7.76 -10.35
CA ALA A 79 -16.77 -7.69 -10.89
C ALA A 79 -17.34 -6.30 -10.61
N GLN A 80 -18.07 -5.73 -11.57
CA GLN A 80 -18.55 -4.35 -11.46
C GLN A 80 -19.34 -4.11 -10.16
N LYS A 81 -20.08 -5.14 -9.70
CA LYS A 81 -20.80 -5.18 -8.42
C LYS A 81 -19.90 -5.15 -7.17
N ASP A 82 -18.67 -5.65 -7.26
CA ASP A 82 -17.75 -5.79 -6.13
C ASP A 82 -16.79 -4.58 -6.00
N ARG A 83 -16.78 -3.67 -6.99
CA ARG A 83 -15.91 -2.48 -7.00
C ARG A 83 -16.17 -1.58 -5.80
N SER A 84 -17.44 -1.29 -5.52
CA SER A 84 -17.84 -0.46 -4.37
C SER A 84 -17.40 -1.08 -3.05
N LEU A 85 -17.48 -2.40 -2.92
CA LEU A 85 -17.06 -3.13 -1.72
C LEU A 85 -15.54 -3.04 -1.53
N TRP A 86 -14.75 -3.16 -2.60
CA TRP A 86 -13.30 -2.96 -2.52
C TRP A 86 -12.90 -1.53 -2.18
N ILE A 87 -13.59 -0.53 -2.72
CA ILE A 87 -13.37 0.87 -2.34
C ILE A 87 -13.66 1.05 -0.84
N LEU A 88 -14.76 0.46 -0.34
CA LEU A 88 -15.11 0.49 1.07
C LEU A 88 -14.03 -0.17 1.94
N ILE A 89 -13.54 -1.35 1.55
CA ILE A 89 -12.44 -2.03 2.24
C ILE A 89 -11.18 -1.18 2.28
N ILE A 90 -10.84 -0.48 1.20
CA ILE A 90 -9.67 0.38 1.16
C ILE A 90 -9.86 1.61 2.05
N ILE A 91 -11.01 2.27 2.02
CA ILE A 91 -11.27 3.46 2.83
C ILE A 91 -11.33 3.12 4.33
N PHE A 92 -12.12 2.10 4.71
CA PHE A 92 -12.31 1.73 6.11
C PHE A 92 -11.18 0.88 6.67
N GLY A 93 -10.64 -0.04 5.86
CA GLY A 93 -9.48 -0.85 6.23
C GLY A 93 -8.15 -0.11 6.05
N ASN A 94 -8.16 1.09 5.47
CA ASN A 94 -7.00 1.93 5.24
C ASN A 94 -5.84 1.13 4.62
N MET A 95 -4.66 1.18 5.24
CA MET A 95 -3.48 0.42 4.81
C MET A 95 -3.71 -1.09 4.75
N ILE A 96 -4.46 -1.67 5.69
CA ILE A 96 -4.76 -3.11 5.69
C ILE A 96 -5.59 -3.45 4.45
N GLY A 97 -6.59 -2.62 4.14
CA GLY A 97 -7.40 -2.76 2.94
C GLY A 97 -6.57 -2.71 1.65
N MET A 98 -5.61 -1.77 1.56
CA MET A 98 -4.70 -1.64 0.42
C MET A 98 -3.78 -2.87 0.26
N ILE A 99 -3.20 -3.37 1.36
CA ILE A 99 -2.33 -4.56 1.35
C ILE A 99 -3.12 -5.80 0.91
N VAL A 100 -4.34 -5.99 1.45
CA VAL A 100 -5.21 -7.11 1.08
C VAL A 100 -5.60 -7.02 -0.40
N TYR A 101 -5.98 -5.84 -0.89
CA TYR A 101 -6.30 -5.62 -2.31
C TYR A 101 -5.10 -5.96 -3.20
N TRP A 102 -3.90 -5.47 -2.86
CA TRP A 102 -2.68 -5.75 -3.61
C TRP A 102 -2.40 -7.26 -3.70
N TYR A 103 -2.51 -7.98 -2.59
CA TYR A 103 -2.24 -9.42 -2.56
C TYR A 103 -3.25 -10.21 -3.41
N VAL A 104 -4.55 -9.91 -3.27
CA VAL A 104 -5.63 -10.67 -3.94
C VAL A 104 -5.72 -10.32 -5.43
N ASN A 105 -5.68 -9.04 -5.79
CA ASN A 105 -6.03 -8.58 -7.14
C ASN A 105 -4.82 -8.31 -8.04
N ILE A 106 -3.65 -7.97 -7.45
CA ILE A 106 -2.44 -7.62 -8.21
C ILE A 106 -1.45 -8.80 -8.21
N TRP A 107 -1.16 -9.39 -7.04
CA TRP A 107 -0.17 -10.46 -6.90
C TRP A 107 -0.66 -11.81 -7.43
N LYS A 108 -1.83 -12.30 -6.98
CA LYS A 108 -2.42 -13.57 -7.45
C LYS A 108 -2.81 -13.59 -8.94
N ARG A 109 -2.82 -12.46 -9.64
CA ARG A 109 -3.09 -12.36 -11.09
C ARG A 109 -2.15 -13.25 -11.92
N GLU A 110 -0.90 -13.36 -11.52
CA GLU A 110 0.15 -14.00 -12.33
C GLU A 110 0.25 -15.51 -12.11
N LYS A 111 -0.04 -16.00 -10.89
CA LYS A 111 -0.03 -17.44 -10.59
C LYS A 111 -1.07 -18.20 -11.41
N GLU A 112 -2.26 -17.62 -11.60
CA GLU A 112 -3.35 -18.28 -12.34
C GLU A 112 -3.10 -18.32 -13.86
N LEU A 113 -2.44 -17.30 -14.43
CA LEU A 113 -2.07 -17.27 -15.85
C LEU A 113 -0.87 -18.20 -16.14
N SER A 114 0.09 -18.27 -15.22
CA SER A 114 1.21 -19.22 -15.29
C SER A 114 0.76 -20.67 -15.16
N LYS A 115 -0.31 -20.95 -14.40
CA LYS A 115 -0.83 -22.31 -14.19
C LYS A 115 -1.77 -22.78 -15.31
N LYS A 116 -2.37 -21.85 -16.05
CA LYS A 116 -3.27 -22.15 -17.19
C LYS A 116 -2.59 -22.17 -18.55
N ALA A 117 -1.31 -21.85 -18.66
CA ALA A 117 -0.56 -22.10 -19.90
C ALA A 117 -0.62 -23.61 -20.17
N PRO A 118 -1.32 -24.05 -21.24
CA PRO A 118 -1.34 -25.46 -21.56
C PRO A 118 0.09 -25.84 -21.90
N THR A 119 0.57 -26.89 -21.27
CA THR A 119 1.55 -27.78 -21.89
C THR A 119 0.92 -28.23 -23.21
N VAL A 120 1.06 -27.44 -24.28
CA VAL A 120 0.96 -27.96 -25.64
C VAL A 120 2.24 -28.76 -25.82
N GLN A 121 2.29 -29.89 -25.13
CA GLN A 121 3.23 -30.95 -25.41
C GLN A 121 2.77 -31.47 -26.77
N SER A 122 3.66 -31.28 -27.75
CA SER A 122 3.54 -31.79 -29.11
C SER A 122 3.03 -33.21 -29.07
N ARG A 123 1.79 -33.39 -29.51
CA ARG A 123 1.32 -34.67 -29.99
C ARG A 123 1.95 -34.78 -31.39
N ASP A 124 3.20 -35.23 -31.42
CA ASP A 124 3.83 -35.72 -32.65
C ASP A 124 3.09 -37.01 -33.00
N ASP A 125 1.99 -36.84 -33.72
CA ASP A 125 1.31 -37.90 -34.44
C ASP A 125 2.18 -38.29 -35.64
N THR A 126 3.25 -39.06 -35.41
CA THR A 126 3.86 -39.90 -36.45
C THR A 126 3.38 -41.32 -36.26
N GLY A 127 2.18 -41.56 -36.78
CA GLY A 127 1.66 -42.90 -37.07
C GLY A 127 1.21 -42.96 -38.51
N ASN A 128 2.14 -43.26 -39.42
CA ASN A 128 1.95 -44.19 -40.55
C ASN A 128 3.28 -44.45 -41.26
#